data_AF-A0A8T4DBW3-F1
#
_entry.id   AF-A0A8T4DBW3-F1
#
_cell.length_a   1.000
_cell.length_b   1.000
_cell.length_c   1.000
_cell.angle_alpha   90.00
_cell.angle_beta   90.00
_cell.angle_gamma   90.00
#
_symmetry.space_group_name_H-M   'P 1'
#
loop_
_entity.id
_entity.type
_entity.pdbx_description
1 polymer ?
#
loop_
_entity_poly.entity_id
_entity_poly.type
_entity_poly.pdbx_seq_one_letter_code
_entity_poly.pdbx_strand_id
1 'polypeptide(L)' 'MVSEEIEQYCREKGIKIAGKILNDETVTKALVTGVPVVAYEVEPRGEAAEAIAQMWA' A
#
# COMPACT_ATOMS: atom_id res chain seq x y z
N MET A 1 -7.51 -1.28 15.97
CA MET A 1 -7.32 -0.57 14.68
C MET A 1 -7.81 -1.47 13.56
N VAL A 2 -8.40 -0.96 12.46
CA VAL A 2 -8.99 -1.78 11.37
C VAL A 2 -7.99 -2.81 10.79
N SER A 3 -6.69 -2.52 10.79
CA SER A 3 -5.68 -3.47 10.34
C SER A 3 -5.59 -4.74 11.19
N GLU A 4 -5.83 -4.66 12.50
CA GLU A 4 -5.70 -5.81 13.42
C GLU A 4 -6.77 -6.88 13.16
N GLU A 5 -7.99 -6.46 12.84
CA GLU A 5 -9.11 -7.37 12.51
C GLU A 5 -8.82 -8.13 11.21
N ILE A 6 -8.28 -7.45 10.21
CA ILE A 6 -7.87 -8.06 8.93
C ILE A 6 -6.72 -9.04 9.16
N GLU A 7 -5.70 -8.64 9.93
CA GLU A 7 -4.55 -9.49 10.26
C GLU A 7 -4.97 -10.75 11.01
N GLN A 8 -5.89 -10.61 11.97
CA GLN A 8 -6.45 -11.72 12.72
C GLN A 8 -7.24 -12.68 11.82
N TYR A 9 -8.09 -12.15 10.95
CA TYR A 9 -8.82 -12.96 9.97
C TYR A 9 -7.87 -13.75 9.06
N CYS A 10 -6.85 -13.10 8.51
CA CYS A 10 -5.84 -13.76 7.67
C CYS A 10 -5.12 -14.89 8.43
N ARG A 11 -4.75 -14.65 9.69
CA ARG A 11 -4.12 -15.65 10.57
C ARG A 11 -5.03 -16.86 10.79
N GLU A 12 -6.29 -16.63 11.12
CA GLU A 12 -7.29 -17.69 11.37
C GLU A 12 -7.59 -18.53 10.12
N LYS A 13 -7.51 -17.91 8.93
CA LYS A 13 -7.74 -18.58 7.65
C LYS A 13 -6.48 -19.18 7.01
N GLY A 14 -5.31 -19.02 7.63
CA GLY A 14 -4.03 -19.45 7.03
C GLY A 14 -3.69 -18.69 5.74
N ILE A 15 -4.20 -17.47 5.58
CA ILE A 15 -3.96 -16.62 4.42
C ILE A 15 -2.70 -15.78 4.68
N LYS A 16 -1.74 -15.85 3.75
CA LYS A 16 -0.53 -15.02 3.81
C LYS A 16 -0.88 -13.57 3.43
N ILE A 17 -0.46 -12.62 4.26
CA ILE A 17 -0.54 -11.19 3.95
C ILE A 17 0.62 -10.85 3.00
N ALA A 18 0.31 -10.31 1.82
CA ALA A 18 1.31 -9.90 0.83
C ALA A 18 2.00 -8.59 1.20
N GLY A 19 1.28 -7.67 1.85
CA GLY A 19 1.82 -6.38 2.29
C GLY A 19 0.75 -5.54 2.98
N LYS A 20 1.18 -4.42 3.57
CA LYS A 20 0.29 -3.40 4.16
C LYS A 20 0.61 -2.06 3.52
N ILE A 21 -0.36 -1.48 2.83
CA ILE A 21 -0.22 -0.19 2.17
C ILE A 21 -0.92 0.85 3.04
N LEU A 22 -0.16 1.83 3.52
CA LEU A 22 -0.72 2.94 4.29
C LEU A 22 -1.53 3.86 3.38
N ASN A 23 -2.60 4.43 3.94
CA ASN A 23 -3.36 5.46 3.25
C ASN A 23 -2.60 6.78 3.31
N ASP A 24 -1.95 7.14 2.21
CA ASP A 24 -1.22 8.40 2.02
C ASP A 24 -1.87 9.21 0.88
N GLU A 25 -1.87 10.53 1.00
CA GLU A 25 -2.38 11.47 -0.01
C GLU A 25 -1.74 11.25 -1.39
N THR A 26 -0.50 10.77 -1.43
CA THR A 26 0.21 10.41 -2.66
C THR A 26 -0.59 9.43 -3.52
N VAL A 27 -1.35 8.51 -2.91
CA VAL A 27 -2.20 7.56 -3.63
C VAL A 27 -3.33 8.28 -4.36
N THR A 28 -4.00 9.20 -3.68
CA THR A 28 -5.08 10.01 -4.25
C THR A 28 -4.54 10.94 -5.35
N LYS A 29 -3.38 11.56 -5.14
CA LYS A 29 -2.74 12.44 -6.12
C LYS A 29 -2.34 11.68 -7.39
N ALA A 30 -1.74 10.49 -7.25
CA ALA A 30 -1.43 9.62 -8.37
C ALA A 30 -2.70 9.19 -9.14
N LEU A 31 -3.76 8.84 -8.41
CA LEU A 31 -5.05 8.47 -9.00
C LEU A 31 -5.66 9.61 -9.83
N VAL A 32 -5.71 10.83 -9.28
CA VAL A 32 -6.27 12.01 -9.97
C VAL A 32 -5.45 12.41 -11.19
N THR A 33 -4.12 12.24 -11.12
CA THR A 33 -3.21 12.52 -12.24
C THR A 33 -3.18 11.39 -13.28
N GLY A 34 -3.84 10.26 -13.01
CA GLY A 34 -3.96 9.15 -13.95
C GLY A 34 -2.67 8.36 -14.14
N VAL A 35 -1.78 8.34 -13.14
CA VAL A 35 -0.52 7.58 -13.19
C VAL A 35 -0.45 6.52 -12.10
N PRO A 36 0.27 5.40 -12.31
CA PRO A 36 0.50 4.41 -11.27
C PRO A 36 1.20 5.02 -10.05
N VAL A 37 0.78 4.65 -8.84
CA VAL A 37 1.38 5.14 -7.57
C VAL A 37 2.89 4.91 -7.52
N VAL A 38 3.37 3.77 -8.02
CA VAL A 38 4.81 3.43 -8.06
C VAL A 38 5.64 4.30 -9.01
N ALA A 39 4.98 4.94 -9.98
CA ALA A 39 5.58 5.82 -10.98
C ALA A 39 5.28 7.31 -10.71
N TYR A 40 4.55 7.62 -9.64
CA TYR A 40 4.25 8.99 -9.27
C TYR A 40 5.44 9.60 -8.52
N GLU A 41 6.10 10.55 -9.18
CA GLU A 41 7.30 11.21 -8.66
C GLU A 41 6.92 12.29 -7.65
N VAL A 42 7.23 12.04 -6.38
CA VAL A 42 7.15 12.99 -5.27
C VAL A 42 8.42 12.88 -4.43
N GLU A 43 8.87 13.99 -3.84
CA GLU A 43 10.04 14.04 -2.97
C GLU A 43 9.65 14.48 -1.54
N PRO A 44 9.85 13.65 -0.51
CA PRO A 44 10.36 12.27 -0.58
C PRO A 44 9.36 11.29 -1.21
N ARG A 45 9.85 10.15 -1.71
CA ARG A 45 8.99 9.08 -2.26
C ARG A 45 7.95 8.65 -1.22
N GLY A 46 6.68 8.59 -1.64
CA GLY A 46 5.58 8.21 -0.75
C GLY A 46 5.70 6.77 -0.23
N GLU A 47 5.38 6.56 1.05
CA GLU A 47 5.50 5.26 1.72
C GLU A 47 4.65 4.17 1.06
N ALA A 48 3.49 4.54 0.50
CA ALA A 48 2.63 3.62 -0.24
C ALA A 48 3.30 3.14 -1.55
N ALA A 49 4.01 4.02 -2.26
CA ALA A 49 4.72 3.64 -3.48
C ALA A 49 5.85 2.65 -3.19
N GLU A 50 6.59 2.89 -2.11
CA GLU A 50 7.67 2.03 -1.65
C GLU A 50 7.14 0.65 -1.21
N ALA A 51 6.07 0.62 -0.40
CA ALA A 51 5.46 -0.63 0.06
C ALA A 51 4.87 -1.47 -1.09
N ILE A 52 4.25 -0.83 -2.10
CA ILE A 52 3.76 -1.53 -3.30
C ILE A 52 4.94 -2.09 -4.11
N ALA A 53 6.03 -1.32 -4.27
CA ALA A 53 7.20 -1.78 -5.01
C ALA A 53 7.87 -3.00 -4.35
N GLN A 54 8.00 -2.99 -3.02
CA GLN A 54 8.58 -4.09 -2.25
C GLN A 54 7.71 -5.36 -2.28
N MET A 55 6.38 -5.21 -2.39
CA MET A 55 5.47 -6.35 -2.47
C MET A 55 5.69 -7.18 -3.75
N TRP A 56 6.06 -6.53 -4.86
CA TRP A 56 6.26 -7.14 -6.19
C TRP A 56 7.72 -7.46 -6.55
N ALA A 57 8.68 -7.17 -5.66
CA ALA A 57 10.07 -7.56 -5.83
C ALA A 57 10.27 -9.07 -5.55
#